data_AF-A0A0G0PZ37-F1
#
_entry.id   AF-A0A0G0PZ37-F1
#
_cell.length_a   1.000
_cell.length_b   1.000
_cell.length_c   1.000
_cell.angle_alpha   90.00
_cell.angle_beta   90.00
_cell.angle_gamma   90.00
#
_symmetry.space_group_name_H-M   'P 1'
#
loop_
_entity.id
_entity.type
_entity.pdbx_description
1 polymer ?
#
loop_
_entity_poly.entity_id
_entity_poly.type
_entity_poly.pdbx_seq_one_letter_code
_entity_poly.pdbx_strand_id
1 'polypeptide(L)'
;MYLGSNTEVYKDKSVTTLLSGPDKDWSTSFLAILDQIHTQYILLWLDDMFPIKKIKISHVNNALTFMKNHKAVHVHLEPAPKPDKVLSGGEFGEYEKGAPYRAIAMGFWDVSALKKLLIPGENPWNFEILGSYRTSYMDGFYCTMKPVFLKMNVVEKGKIFNDAYEYCKKHTIPLDTSKREVIMSTHFVKSELQKLMFNTVKKIPWKFRVSVMNVLRKIVISY
;
A
#
# COMPACT_ATOMS: atom_id res chain seq x y z
N MET A 1 -2.78 -2.90 -19.13
CA MET A 1 -2.56 -3.06 -17.68
C MET A 1 -1.33 -3.93 -17.50
N TYR A 2 -0.45 -3.64 -16.55
CA TYR A 2 0.68 -4.52 -16.25
C TYR A 2 0.35 -5.44 -15.08
N LEU A 3 0.77 -6.70 -15.16
CA LEU A 3 0.75 -7.65 -14.06
C LEU A 3 2.18 -8.07 -13.75
N GLY A 4 2.68 -7.73 -12.57
CA GLY A 4 3.94 -8.27 -12.09
C GLY A 4 3.78 -9.73 -11.67
N SER A 5 4.67 -10.60 -12.14
CA SER A 5 4.70 -12.02 -11.79
C SER A 5 6.16 -12.49 -11.72
N ASN A 6 6.44 -13.57 -10.99
CA ASN A 6 7.77 -14.15 -10.96
C ASN A 6 8.11 -14.80 -12.31
N THR A 7 7.55 -15.99 -12.55
CA THR A 7 7.81 -16.82 -13.73
C THR A 7 6.56 -17.11 -14.56
N GLU A 8 5.38 -16.88 -13.99
CA GLU A 8 4.11 -17.28 -14.60
C GLU A 8 3.54 -16.18 -15.49
N VAL A 9 3.15 -16.54 -16.72
CA VAL A 9 2.51 -15.62 -17.67
C VAL A 9 1.00 -15.74 -17.57
N TYR A 10 0.33 -14.62 -17.32
CA TYR A 10 -1.12 -14.55 -17.38
C TYR A 10 -1.58 -14.29 -18.82
N LYS A 11 -2.31 -15.25 -19.39
CA LYS A 11 -2.73 -15.21 -20.80
C LYS A 11 -4.04 -14.44 -20.95
N ASP A 12 -3.95 -13.12 -21.03
CA ASP A 12 -5.06 -12.24 -21.39
C ASP A 12 -4.58 -11.09 -22.28
N LYS A 13 -5.33 -10.78 -23.35
CA LYS A 13 -4.92 -9.76 -24.34
C LYS A 13 -4.90 -8.33 -23.78
N SER A 14 -5.60 -8.06 -22.67
CA SER A 14 -5.65 -6.75 -22.02
C SER A 14 -4.57 -6.56 -20.95
N VAL A 15 -3.81 -7.63 -20.65
CA VAL A 15 -2.79 -7.68 -19.60
C VAL A 15 -1.42 -7.96 -20.22
N THR A 16 -0.44 -7.14 -19.86
CA THR A 16 0.96 -7.39 -20.15
C THR A 16 1.63 -7.90 -18.88
N THR A 17 2.03 -9.18 -18.86
CA THR A 17 2.78 -9.72 -17.73
C THR A 17 4.24 -9.26 -17.79
N LEU A 18 4.75 -8.72 -16.68
CA LEU A 18 6.15 -8.36 -16.48
C LEU A 18 6.76 -9.38 -15.52
N LEU A 19 7.81 -10.06 -15.97
CA LEU A 19 8.41 -11.17 -15.22
C LEU A 19 9.61 -10.67 -14.42
N SER A 20 9.64 -10.94 -13.12
CA SER A 20 10.80 -10.65 -12.26
C SER A 20 11.84 -11.77 -12.26
N GLY A 21 11.48 -12.95 -12.78
CA GLY A 21 12.30 -14.17 -12.70
C GLY A 21 12.03 -14.96 -11.41
N PRO A 22 12.94 -15.88 -11.03
CA PRO A 22 12.81 -16.69 -9.82
C PRO A 22 12.60 -15.81 -8.58
N ASP A 23 11.70 -16.24 -7.69
CA ASP A 23 11.39 -15.48 -6.49
C ASP A 23 12.58 -15.40 -5.54
N LYS A 24 12.84 -14.20 -5.02
CA LYS A 24 13.94 -13.89 -4.10
C LYS A 24 13.39 -13.21 -2.85
N ASP A 25 12.88 -12.01 -3.05
CA ASP A 25 12.16 -11.21 -2.08
C ASP A 25 11.29 -10.19 -2.83
N TRP A 26 10.34 -9.58 -2.13
CA TRP A 26 9.38 -8.66 -2.74
C TRP A 26 10.06 -7.48 -3.43
N SER A 27 10.97 -6.78 -2.74
CA SER A 27 11.59 -5.57 -3.28
C SER A 27 12.50 -5.84 -4.48
N THR A 28 13.28 -6.92 -4.46
CA THR A 28 14.13 -7.35 -5.58
C THR A 28 13.27 -7.73 -6.79
N SER A 29 12.23 -8.52 -6.56
CA SER A 29 11.29 -8.90 -7.63
C SER A 29 10.58 -7.67 -8.19
N PHE A 30 10.15 -6.74 -7.32
CA PHE A 30 9.44 -5.55 -7.73
C PHE A 30 10.34 -4.58 -8.51
N LEU A 31 11.61 -4.41 -8.12
CA LEU A 31 12.58 -3.63 -8.89
C LEU A 31 12.76 -4.17 -10.32
N ALA A 32 12.91 -5.49 -10.46
CA ALA A 32 13.02 -6.13 -11.78
C ALA A 32 11.77 -5.91 -12.66
N ILE A 33 10.58 -5.84 -12.06
CA ILE A 33 9.34 -5.46 -12.76
C ILE A 33 9.37 -3.97 -13.15
N LEU A 34 9.75 -3.08 -12.23
CA LEU A 34 9.81 -1.64 -12.48
C LEU A 34 10.84 -1.26 -13.55
N ASP A 35 11.93 -2.03 -13.71
CA ASP A 35 12.92 -1.84 -14.77
C ASP A 35 12.34 -2.00 -16.18
N GLN A 36 11.21 -2.72 -16.31
CA GLN A 36 10.51 -2.93 -17.58
C GLN A 36 9.43 -1.86 -17.86
N ILE A 37 9.23 -0.92 -16.94
CA ILE A 37 8.23 0.15 -17.06
C ILE A 37 8.93 1.47 -17.45
N HIS A 38 8.48 2.07 -18.55
CA HIS A 38 9.07 3.29 -19.12
C HIS A 38 8.20 4.54 -18.97
N THR A 39 7.12 4.47 -18.19
CA THR A 39 6.28 5.64 -17.88
C THR A 39 6.80 6.37 -16.64
N GLN A 40 6.62 7.69 -16.58
CA GLN A 40 7.01 8.47 -15.40
C GLN A 40 6.21 8.09 -14.16
N TYR A 41 4.90 7.87 -14.33
CA TYR A 41 3.98 7.59 -13.24
C TYR A 41 3.33 6.22 -13.41
N ILE A 42 3.08 5.55 -12.29
CA ILE A 42 2.29 4.31 -12.22
C ILE A 42 1.24 4.43 -11.13
N LEU A 43 0.11 3.73 -11.30
CA LEU A 43 -0.75 3.34 -10.20
C LEU A 43 -0.34 1.95 -9.75
N LEU A 44 0.32 1.85 -8.59
CA LEU A 44 0.64 0.55 -7.99
C LEU A 44 -0.59 0.01 -7.26
N TRP A 45 -0.97 -1.21 -7.61
CA TRP A 45 -2.07 -1.96 -7.00
C TRP A 45 -1.55 -3.33 -6.54
N LEU A 46 -1.98 -3.78 -5.35
CA LEU A 46 -1.60 -5.08 -4.81
C LEU A 46 -2.68 -6.12 -5.17
N ASP A 47 -2.25 -7.31 -5.56
CA ASP A 47 -3.11 -8.38 -6.09
C ASP A 47 -4.12 -8.94 -5.06
N ASP A 48 -3.84 -8.76 -3.77
CA ASP A 48 -4.71 -9.14 -2.64
C ASP A 48 -5.74 -8.07 -2.27
N MET A 49 -5.84 -6.97 -3.03
CA MET A 49 -6.72 -5.84 -2.73
C MET A 49 -7.87 -5.78 -3.72
N PHE A 50 -9.04 -6.30 -3.35
CA PHE A 50 -10.16 -6.40 -4.26
C PHE A 50 -11.02 -5.13 -4.23
N PRO A 51 -11.34 -4.51 -5.38
CA PRO A 51 -12.28 -3.41 -5.42
C PRO A 51 -13.70 -3.93 -5.15
N ILE A 52 -14.35 -3.42 -4.12
CA ILE A 52 -15.68 -3.90 -3.69
C ILE A 52 -16.84 -3.06 -4.23
N LYS A 53 -16.52 -1.96 -4.92
CA LYS A 53 -17.47 -1.12 -5.66
C LYS A 53 -16.86 -0.68 -6.98
N LYS A 54 -17.73 -0.32 -7.94
CA LYS A 54 -17.30 0.24 -9.23
C LYS A 54 -16.43 1.48 -9.00
N ILE A 55 -15.24 1.47 -9.58
CA ILE A 55 -14.29 2.57 -9.50
C ILE A 55 -14.78 3.73 -10.38
N LYS A 56 -14.81 4.93 -9.80
CA LYS A 56 -15.10 6.16 -10.55
C LYS A 56 -13.82 6.66 -11.21
N ILE A 57 -13.71 6.48 -12.53
CA ILE A 57 -12.54 6.87 -13.31
C ILE A 57 -12.21 8.37 -13.16
N SER A 58 -13.21 9.22 -12.98
CA SER A 58 -13.00 10.66 -12.72
C SER A 58 -12.17 10.92 -11.46
N HIS A 59 -12.35 10.15 -10.39
CA HIS A 59 -11.55 10.32 -9.16
C HIS A 59 -10.10 9.88 -9.36
N VAL A 60 -9.88 8.79 -10.09
CA VAL A 60 -8.55 8.30 -10.46
C VAL A 60 -7.82 9.33 -11.32
N ASN A 61 -8.51 9.88 -12.33
CA ASN A 61 -7.96 10.92 -13.20
C ASN A 61 -7.67 12.22 -12.44
N ASN A 62 -8.51 12.60 -11.47
CA ASN A 62 -8.24 13.77 -10.63
C ASN A 62 -6.94 13.59 -9.83
N ALA A 63 -6.75 12.44 -9.18
CA ALA A 63 -5.53 12.14 -8.44
C ALA A 63 -4.28 12.12 -9.34
N LEU A 64 -4.37 11.54 -10.56
CA LEU A 64 -3.28 11.56 -11.52
C LEU A 64 -2.96 12.99 -12.03
N THR A 65 -3.99 13.80 -12.26
CA THR A 65 -3.84 15.19 -12.70
C THR A 65 -3.17 16.03 -11.61
N PHE A 66 -3.62 15.86 -10.37
CA PHE A 66 -2.98 16.48 -9.20
C PHE A 66 -1.50 16.09 -9.10
N MET A 67 -1.20 14.79 -9.22
CA MET A 67 0.17 14.28 -9.17
C MET A 67 1.07 14.94 -10.21
N LYS A 68 0.60 15.05 -11.46
CA LYS A 68 1.33 15.71 -12.54
C LYS A 68 1.57 17.19 -12.27
N ASN A 69 0.52 17.91 -11.86
CA ASN A 69 0.58 19.36 -11.64
C ASN A 69 1.50 19.74 -10.47
N HIS A 70 1.54 18.92 -9.43
CA HIS A 70 2.35 19.16 -8.22
C HIS A 70 3.71 18.46 -8.26
N LYS A 71 4.04 17.76 -9.37
CA LYS A 71 5.24 16.92 -9.49
C LYS A 71 5.40 16.00 -8.28
N ALA A 72 4.28 15.40 -7.85
CA ALA A 72 4.25 14.58 -6.66
C ALA A 72 5.08 13.31 -6.85
N VAL A 73 5.80 12.92 -5.80
CA VAL A 73 6.52 11.66 -5.70
C VAL A 73 5.54 10.51 -5.46
N HIS A 74 4.57 10.72 -4.57
CA HIS A 74 3.59 9.72 -4.20
C HIS A 74 2.25 10.35 -3.83
N VAL A 75 1.16 9.74 -4.28
CA VAL A 75 -0.21 10.12 -3.89
C VAL A 75 -0.94 8.90 -3.36
N HIS A 76 -1.27 8.95 -2.07
CA HIS A 76 -2.16 7.99 -1.42
C HIS A 76 -3.58 8.18 -1.95
N LEU A 77 -4.28 7.07 -2.15
CA LEU A 77 -5.64 7.06 -2.69
C LEU A 77 -6.72 6.92 -1.60
N GLU A 78 -6.31 6.97 -0.34
CA GLU A 78 -7.18 7.06 0.83
C GLU A 78 -6.43 7.72 1.99
N PRO A 79 -7.13 8.47 2.87
CA PRO A 79 -6.52 9.16 4.01
C PRO A 79 -6.27 8.21 5.21
N ALA A 80 -5.47 7.16 4.98
CA ALA A 80 -5.03 6.21 5.98
C ALA A 80 -3.51 5.96 5.87
N PRO A 81 -2.66 6.68 6.63
CA PRO A 81 -3.02 7.66 7.67
C PRO A 81 -3.59 8.98 7.11
N LYS A 82 -4.16 9.83 7.97
CA LYS A 82 -4.58 11.17 7.55
C LYS A 82 -3.35 12.04 7.25
N PRO A 83 -3.40 12.92 6.25
CA PRO A 83 -2.34 13.88 6.00
C PRO A 83 -2.22 14.90 7.14
N ASP A 84 -1.04 15.49 7.29
CA ASP A 84 -0.73 16.48 8.31
C ASP A 84 -1.37 17.84 8.01
N LYS A 85 -1.47 18.18 6.71
CA LYS A 85 -2.03 19.44 6.23
C LYS A 85 -3.02 19.18 5.11
N VAL A 86 -4.15 19.88 5.15
CA VAL A 86 -5.09 19.91 4.03
C VAL A 86 -4.69 21.05 3.11
N LEU A 87 -4.59 20.78 1.80
CA LEU A 87 -4.24 21.79 0.81
C LEU A 87 -5.44 22.67 0.46
N SER A 88 -5.16 23.82 -0.16
CA SER A 88 -6.19 24.70 -0.71
C SER A 88 -7.10 23.92 -1.67
N GLY A 89 -8.42 24.02 -1.48
CA GLY A 89 -9.42 23.25 -2.23
C GLY A 89 -9.95 22.02 -1.49
N GLY A 90 -9.27 21.54 -0.43
CA GLY A 90 -9.82 20.53 0.48
C GLY A 90 -9.92 19.10 -0.07
N GLU A 91 -9.52 18.86 -1.31
CA GLU A 91 -9.56 17.54 -1.95
C GLU A 91 -8.30 16.69 -1.69
N PHE A 92 -7.18 17.36 -1.43
CA PHE A 92 -5.88 16.74 -1.20
C PHE A 92 -5.27 17.26 0.10
N GLY A 93 -4.40 16.44 0.69
CA GLY A 93 -3.54 16.82 1.80
C GLY A 93 -2.10 16.39 1.58
N GLU A 94 -1.21 16.94 2.39
CA GLU A 94 0.23 16.73 2.36
C GLU A 94 0.72 16.03 3.64
N TYR A 95 1.68 15.12 3.49
CA TYR A 95 2.40 14.51 4.60
C TYR A 95 3.69 15.28 4.89
N GLU A 96 3.90 15.66 6.15
CA GLU A 96 5.10 16.37 6.58
C GLU A 96 6.34 15.48 6.54
N LYS A 97 7.52 16.12 6.37
CA LYS A 97 8.86 15.52 6.52
C LYS A 97 8.95 14.69 7.80
N GLY A 98 9.26 13.39 7.63
CA GLY A 98 9.38 12.40 8.72
C GLY A 98 8.08 11.72 9.13
N ALA A 99 6.93 12.05 8.55
CA ALA A 99 5.66 11.41 8.90
C ALA A 99 5.71 9.89 8.64
N PRO A 100 5.28 9.04 9.60
CA PRO A 100 5.28 7.61 9.42
C PRO A 100 4.23 7.18 8.41
N TYR A 101 4.50 6.12 7.66
CA TYR A 101 3.63 5.61 6.60
C TYR A 101 3.27 6.64 5.53
N ARG A 102 4.13 7.66 5.29
CA ARG A 102 3.94 8.57 4.15
C ARG A 102 4.34 7.94 2.82
N ALA A 103 5.16 6.89 2.83
CA ALA A 103 5.45 6.03 1.69
C ALA A 103 4.80 4.67 1.93
N ILE A 104 3.74 4.35 1.19
CA ILE A 104 3.07 3.03 1.24
C ILE A 104 3.12 2.37 -0.14
N ALA A 105 3.00 1.05 -0.22
CA ALA A 105 3.10 0.39 -1.51
C ALA A 105 1.99 0.86 -2.47
N MET A 106 0.73 0.73 -2.07
CA MET A 106 -0.41 1.06 -2.94
C MET A 106 -0.57 2.57 -3.14
N GLY A 107 -0.69 3.00 -4.39
CA GLY A 107 -1.00 4.39 -4.74
C GLY A 107 -0.33 4.82 -6.03
N PHE A 108 -0.43 6.11 -6.37
CA PHE A 108 0.32 6.65 -7.49
C PHE A 108 1.76 6.92 -7.10
N TRP A 109 2.71 6.57 -7.97
CA TRP A 109 4.14 6.71 -7.73
C TRP A 109 4.87 7.28 -8.93
N ASP A 110 5.77 8.23 -8.70
CA ASP A 110 6.85 8.52 -9.64
C ASP A 110 7.80 7.32 -9.65
N VAL A 111 7.95 6.70 -10.82
CA VAL A 111 8.69 5.44 -10.97
C VAL A 111 10.15 5.62 -10.58
N SER A 112 10.76 6.75 -10.96
CA SER A 112 12.16 7.01 -10.66
C SER A 112 12.42 7.17 -9.16
N ALA A 113 11.51 7.87 -8.46
CA ALA A 113 11.58 8.04 -7.02
C ALA A 113 11.30 6.73 -6.28
N LEU A 114 10.30 5.95 -6.72
CA LEU A 114 9.99 4.65 -6.13
C LEU A 114 11.19 3.69 -6.22
N LYS A 115 11.84 3.60 -7.39
CA LYS A 115 13.04 2.76 -7.58
C LYS A 115 14.18 3.16 -6.64
N LYS A 116 14.38 4.45 -6.38
CA LYS A 116 15.40 4.95 -5.43
C LYS A 116 15.05 4.63 -3.96
N LEU A 117 13.78 4.48 -3.64
CA LEU A 117 13.31 4.19 -2.29
C LEU A 117 13.29 2.70 -1.96
N LEU A 118 13.23 1.82 -2.95
CA LEU A 118 13.26 0.37 -2.76
C LEU A 118 14.69 -0.09 -2.45
N ILE A 119 14.84 -0.91 -1.41
CA ILE A 119 16.11 -1.57 -1.08
C ILE A 119 15.90 -3.07 -1.21
N PRO A 120 16.71 -3.79 -2.02
CA PRO A 120 16.67 -5.25 -2.12
C PRO A 120 16.67 -5.95 -0.76
N GLY A 121 15.84 -7.00 -0.60
CA GLY A 121 15.65 -7.72 0.65
C GLY A 121 14.49 -7.23 1.52
N GLU A 122 13.79 -6.16 1.14
CA GLU A 122 12.60 -5.68 1.85
C GLU A 122 11.33 -6.45 1.44
N ASN A 123 10.46 -6.70 2.42
CA ASN A 123 9.05 -7.05 2.19
C ASN A 123 8.19 -5.76 2.10
N PRO A 124 6.92 -5.83 1.66
CA PRO A 124 6.08 -4.64 1.51
C PRO A 124 5.97 -3.82 2.81
N TRP A 125 5.73 -4.47 3.95
CA TRP A 125 5.57 -3.80 5.25
C TRP A 125 6.87 -3.12 5.73
N ASN A 126 8.01 -3.76 5.49
CA ASN A 126 9.32 -3.17 5.76
C ASN A 126 9.51 -1.91 4.93
N PHE A 127 9.16 -1.94 3.64
CA PHE A 127 9.19 -0.76 2.77
C PHE A 127 8.28 0.36 3.29
N GLU A 128 7.05 0.07 3.75
CA GLU A 128 6.17 1.14 4.24
C GLU A 128 6.76 1.88 5.44
N ILE A 129 7.40 1.14 6.35
CA ILE A 129 8.03 1.69 7.56
C ILE A 129 9.35 2.36 7.21
N LEU A 130 10.30 1.62 6.62
CA LEU A 130 11.66 2.06 6.34
C LEU A 130 11.72 3.06 5.19
N GLY A 131 10.91 2.86 4.15
CA GLY A 131 10.73 3.83 3.06
C GLY A 131 10.18 5.15 3.54
N SER A 132 9.25 5.15 4.50
CA SER A 132 8.79 6.40 5.12
C SER A 132 9.91 7.12 5.88
N TYR A 133 10.80 6.40 6.56
CA TYR A 133 11.98 7.02 7.16
C TYR A 133 12.95 7.59 6.11
N ARG A 134 13.17 6.89 4.99
CA ARG A 134 14.03 7.36 3.88
C ARG A 134 13.53 8.65 3.24
N THR A 135 12.21 8.88 3.28
CA THR A 135 11.58 10.09 2.71
C THR A 135 11.60 11.30 3.65
N SER A 136 12.28 11.22 4.81
CA SER A 136 12.29 12.29 5.82
C SER A 136 12.78 13.65 5.31
N TYR A 137 13.58 13.68 4.24
CA TYR A 137 14.10 14.92 3.64
C TYR A 137 13.43 15.28 2.31
N MET A 138 12.44 14.50 1.87
CA MET A 138 11.78 14.65 0.59
C MET A 138 10.43 15.37 0.73
N ASP A 139 10.14 16.21 -0.26
CA ASP A 139 8.81 16.79 -0.48
C ASP A 139 8.02 15.93 -1.47
N GLY A 140 6.76 16.30 -1.75
CA GLY A 140 5.99 15.69 -2.82
C GLY A 140 5.18 14.44 -2.42
N PHE A 141 4.80 14.32 -1.15
CA PHE A 141 4.00 13.18 -0.65
C PHE A 141 2.63 13.67 -0.22
N TYR A 142 1.62 13.19 -0.92
CA TYR A 142 0.26 13.69 -0.78
C TYR A 142 -0.75 12.56 -0.62
N CYS A 143 -1.98 12.94 -0.33
CA CYS A 143 -3.10 12.03 -0.15
C CYS A 143 -4.40 12.66 -0.63
N THR A 144 -5.32 11.86 -1.16
CA THR A 144 -6.71 12.30 -1.33
C THR A 144 -7.42 12.37 0.03
N MET A 145 -8.25 13.40 0.25
CA MET A 145 -9.00 13.56 1.50
C MET A 145 -10.18 12.60 1.63
N LYS A 146 -10.55 11.92 0.53
CA LYS A 146 -11.55 10.85 0.48
C LYS A 146 -10.99 9.64 -0.28
N PRO A 147 -11.38 8.41 0.06
CA PRO A 147 -10.98 7.23 -0.70
C PRO A 147 -11.41 7.34 -2.17
N VAL A 148 -10.49 7.13 -3.09
CA VAL A 148 -10.77 7.09 -4.54
C VAL A 148 -11.59 5.87 -4.91
N PHE A 149 -11.39 4.76 -4.20
CA PHE A 149 -12.13 3.52 -4.34
C PHE A 149 -12.29 2.83 -2.98
N LEU A 150 -13.28 1.93 -2.90
CA LEU A 150 -13.42 1.03 -1.75
C LEU A 150 -12.82 -0.32 -2.12
N LYS A 151 -11.98 -0.82 -1.23
CA LYS A 151 -11.27 -2.09 -1.39
C LYS A 151 -11.41 -2.96 -0.15
N MET A 152 -11.13 -4.24 -0.33
CA MET A 152 -11.06 -5.25 0.73
C MET A 152 -9.76 -6.03 0.57
N ASN A 153 -9.05 -6.21 1.68
CA ASN A 153 -7.89 -7.09 1.72
C ASN A 153 -8.39 -8.53 1.73
N VAL A 154 -7.90 -9.37 0.82
CA VAL A 154 -8.33 -10.76 0.68
C VAL A 154 -7.44 -11.68 1.50
N VAL A 155 -6.13 -11.45 1.43
CA VAL A 155 -5.11 -12.29 2.07
C VAL A 155 -4.29 -11.45 3.04
N GLU A 156 -4.03 -11.96 4.24
CA GLU A 156 -3.02 -11.41 5.13
C GLU A 156 -2.22 -12.56 5.75
N LYS A 157 -0.88 -12.46 5.70
CA LYS A 157 0.04 -13.46 6.29
C LYS A 157 -0.27 -14.90 5.91
N GLY A 158 -0.59 -15.10 4.63
CA GLY A 158 -0.85 -16.42 4.06
C GLY A 158 -2.30 -16.89 4.13
N LYS A 159 -3.17 -16.20 4.87
CA LYS A 159 -4.53 -16.65 5.19
C LYS A 159 -5.59 -15.77 4.56
N ILE A 160 -6.74 -16.35 4.23
CA ILE A 160 -7.89 -15.64 3.63
C ILE A 160 -8.79 -15.08 4.73
N PHE A 161 -9.23 -13.82 4.59
CA PHE A 161 -10.24 -13.26 5.48
C PHE A 161 -11.63 -13.83 5.21
N ASN A 162 -12.38 -14.14 6.28
CA ASN A 162 -13.76 -14.62 6.17
C ASN A 162 -14.66 -13.68 5.35
N ASP A 163 -14.57 -12.37 5.58
CA ASP A 163 -15.38 -11.38 4.85
C ASP A 163 -15.05 -11.38 3.35
N ALA A 164 -13.78 -11.60 3.00
CA ALA A 164 -13.34 -11.72 1.61
C ALA A 164 -13.80 -13.03 0.98
N TYR A 165 -13.77 -14.13 1.73
CA TYR A 165 -14.33 -15.41 1.30
C TYR A 165 -15.83 -15.31 1.01
N GLU A 166 -16.61 -14.75 1.93
CA GLU A 166 -18.05 -14.54 1.75
C GLU A 166 -18.35 -13.57 0.60
N TYR A 167 -17.56 -12.50 0.45
CA TYR A 167 -17.66 -11.60 -0.69
C TYR A 167 -17.43 -12.34 -2.01
N CYS A 168 -16.34 -13.12 -2.13
CA CYS A 168 -16.02 -13.87 -3.35
C CYS A 168 -17.11 -14.89 -3.68
N LYS A 169 -17.60 -15.63 -2.66
CA LYS A 169 -18.70 -16.59 -2.80
C LYS A 169 -19.98 -15.93 -3.31
N LYS A 170 -20.36 -14.79 -2.72
CA LYS A 170 -21.55 -14.01 -3.12
C LYS A 170 -21.46 -13.49 -4.56
N HIS A 171 -20.26 -13.13 -5.01
CA HIS A 171 -20.01 -12.55 -6.34
C HIS A 171 -19.50 -13.56 -7.37
N THR A 172 -19.50 -14.86 -7.04
CA THR A 172 -19.05 -15.95 -7.93
C THR A 172 -17.62 -15.75 -8.43
N ILE A 173 -16.76 -15.19 -7.59
CA ILE A 173 -15.33 -15.02 -7.85
C ILE A 173 -14.64 -16.31 -7.39
N PRO A 174 -13.88 -17.01 -8.26
CA PRO A 174 -13.19 -18.22 -7.88
C PRO A 174 -12.08 -17.90 -6.87
N LEU A 175 -12.10 -18.59 -5.73
CA LEU A 175 -11.08 -18.46 -4.68
C LEU A 175 -10.66 -19.87 -4.24
N ASP A 176 -9.37 -20.19 -4.41
CA ASP A 176 -8.82 -21.49 -4.07
C ASP A 176 -8.49 -21.57 -2.56
N THR A 177 -9.38 -22.22 -1.82
CA THR A 177 -9.22 -22.45 -0.37
C THR A 177 -8.39 -23.69 -0.05
N SER A 178 -7.98 -24.49 -1.03
CA SER A 178 -7.11 -25.66 -0.79
C SER A 178 -5.69 -25.24 -0.45
N LYS A 179 -5.25 -24.09 -0.95
CA LYS A 179 -3.90 -23.54 -0.76
C LYS A 179 -3.79 -22.57 0.41
N ARG A 180 -4.91 -22.00 0.87
CA ARG A 180 -4.95 -20.98 1.93
C ARG A 180 -6.12 -21.23 2.86
N GLU A 181 -5.81 -21.36 4.14
CA GLU A 181 -6.82 -21.46 5.20
C GLU A 181 -7.66 -20.17 5.28
N VAL A 182 -8.98 -20.33 5.42
CA VAL A 182 -9.89 -19.22 5.73
C VAL A 182 -9.89 -19.00 7.24
N ILE A 183 -9.50 -17.80 7.68
CA ILE A 183 -9.60 -17.43 9.09
C ILE A 183 -11.05 -17.15 9.42
N MET A 184 -11.67 -18.05 10.19
CA MET A 184 -12.89 -17.73 10.92
C MET A 184 -12.58 -16.70 12.00
N SER A 185 -13.47 -15.71 12.16
CA SER A 185 -13.33 -14.42 12.86
C SER A 185 -12.65 -14.37 14.26
N THR A 186 -12.25 -15.48 14.87
CA THR A 186 -11.73 -15.52 16.24
C THR A 186 -10.23 -15.22 16.37
N HIS A 187 -9.45 -15.20 15.28
CA HIS A 187 -8.08 -14.66 15.31
C HIS A 187 -8.04 -13.12 15.37
N PHE A 188 -9.20 -12.45 15.32
CA PHE A 188 -9.28 -11.00 15.53
C PHE A 188 -8.82 -10.58 16.93
N VAL A 189 -8.93 -11.39 17.98
CA VAL A 189 -8.75 -10.90 19.37
C VAL A 189 -7.32 -10.42 19.67
N LYS A 190 -6.28 -11.09 19.15
CA LYS A 190 -4.89 -10.58 19.25
C LYS A 190 -4.67 -9.35 18.37
N SER A 191 -5.35 -9.28 17.21
CA SER A 191 -5.32 -8.11 16.31
C SER A 191 -6.12 -6.94 16.86
N GLU A 192 -7.18 -7.15 17.64
CA GLU A 192 -8.08 -6.12 18.18
C GLU A 192 -7.44 -5.44 19.38
N LEU A 193 -6.70 -6.17 20.22
CA LEU A 193 -5.87 -5.53 21.26
C LEU A 193 -4.72 -4.75 20.62
N GLN A 194 -4.06 -5.31 19.60
CA GLN A 194 -3.04 -4.60 18.83
C GLN A 194 -3.61 -3.42 18.06
N LYS A 195 -4.81 -3.52 17.47
CA LYS A 195 -5.53 -2.43 16.80
C LYS A 195 -6.01 -1.42 17.80
N LEU A 196 -6.47 -1.80 18.99
CA LEU A 196 -6.86 -0.89 20.06
C LEU A 196 -5.65 -0.12 20.57
N MET A 197 -4.51 -0.80 20.77
CA MET A 197 -3.24 -0.15 21.06
C MET A 197 -2.79 0.75 19.90
N PHE A 198 -2.83 0.27 18.66
CA PHE A 198 -2.42 1.01 17.48
C PHE A 198 -3.35 2.21 17.20
N ASN A 199 -4.65 2.08 17.47
CA ASN A 199 -5.68 3.11 17.34
C ASN A 199 -5.58 4.12 18.48
N THR A 200 -5.26 3.68 19.70
CA THR A 200 -4.97 4.56 20.84
C THR A 200 -3.68 5.35 20.58
N VAL A 201 -2.63 4.71 20.09
CA VAL A 201 -1.36 5.34 19.74
C VAL A 201 -1.47 6.17 18.44
N LYS A 202 -2.41 5.87 17.52
CA LYS A 202 -2.75 6.72 16.36
C LYS A 202 -3.38 8.05 16.74
N LYS A 203 -4.00 8.16 17.93
CA LYS A 203 -4.55 9.44 18.42
C LYS A 203 -3.45 10.40 18.92
N ILE A 204 -2.28 9.87 19.24
CA ILE A 204 -1.12 10.67 19.63
C ILE A 204 -0.50 11.25 18.34
N PRO A 205 -0.26 12.57 18.26
CA PRO A 205 0.40 13.15 17.09
C PRO A 205 1.71 12.41 16.82
N TRP A 206 1.95 12.05 15.56
CA TRP A 206 3.02 11.10 15.25
C TRP A 206 4.40 11.60 15.68
N LYS A 207 4.60 12.93 15.76
CA LYS A 207 5.80 13.60 16.27
C LYS A 207 6.17 13.13 17.69
N PHE A 208 5.17 12.88 18.55
CA PHE A 208 5.36 12.32 19.89
C PHE A 208 5.41 10.79 19.87
N ARG A 209 4.63 10.16 18.97
CA ARG A 209 4.60 8.70 18.80
C ARG A 209 5.96 8.13 18.41
N VAL A 210 6.72 8.78 17.52
CA VAL A 210 8.03 8.28 17.09
C VAL A 210 9.01 8.19 18.26
N SER A 211 9.04 9.22 19.13
CA SER A 211 9.85 9.20 20.35
C SER A 211 9.43 8.09 21.31
N VAL A 212 8.13 7.88 21.50
CA VAL A 212 7.58 6.81 22.36
C VAL A 212 7.83 5.42 21.74
N MET A 213 7.67 5.27 20.44
CA MET A 213 7.92 4.01 19.72
C MET A 213 9.40 3.65 19.70
N ASN A 214 10.33 4.61 19.69
CA ASN A 214 11.75 4.31 19.81
C ASN A 214 12.10 3.72 21.19
N VAL A 215 11.38 4.13 22.25
CA VAL A 215 11.49 3.53 23.59
C VAL A 215 10.80 2.16 23.63
N LEU A 216 9.58 2.04 23.10
CA LEU A 216 8.85 0.77 23.06
C LEU A 216 9.52 -0.28 22.17
N ARG A 217 10.15 0.09 21.05
CA ARG A 217 10.93 -0.82 20.20
C ARG A 217 12.09 -1.44 20.97
N LYS A 218 12.76 -0.68 21.82
CA LYS A 218 13.83 -1.19 22.71
C LYS A 218 13.31 -2.17 23.77
N ILE A 219 12.02 -2.11 24.10
CA ILE A 219 11.39 -2.94 25.14
C ILE A 219 10.68 -4.16 24.53
N VAL A 220 10.13 -4.04 23.32
CA VAL A 220 9.19 -5.00 22.72
C VAL A 220 9.78 -5.75 21.52
N ILE A 221 10.83 -5.23 20.87
CA ILE A 221 11.53 -5.92 19.76
C ILE A 221 12.85 -6.44 20.29
N SER A 222 12.76 -7.52 21.06
CA SER A 222 13.78 -8.55 21.12
C SER A 222 13.20 -9.76 20.39
N TYR A 223 13.70 -9.97 19.16
CA TYR A 223 13.37 -10.99 18.16
C TYR A 223 12.02 -10.87 17.44
#